data_AF-A0AAD7SWU3-F1
#
_entry.id   AF-A0AAD7SWU3-F1
#
_cell.length_a   1.000
_cell.length_b   1.000
_cell.length_c   1.000
_cell.angle_alpha   90.00
_cell.angle_beta   90.00
_cell.angle_gamma   90.00
#
_symmetry.space_group_name_H-M   'P 1'
#
loop_
_entity.id
_entity.type
_entity.pdbx_description
1 polymer ?
#
loop_
_entity_poly.entity_id
_entity_poly.type
_entity_poly.pdbx_seq_one_letter_code
_entity_poly.pdbx_strand_id
1 'polypeptide(L)'
;MYLLSAAAVLSLLSVSTAIAQQCEDLIQPLVLDNVSPLLGKWIFLVGSSDYQRYAAMLKMLNSSWMDIVMSSHNDTVVINQATM
;
A
#
# COMPACT_ATOMS: atom_id res chain seq x y z
N MET A 1 -32.63 17.44 -26.30
CA MET A 1 -31.82 17.85 -25.14
C MET A 1 -31.84 16.79 -24.03
N TYR A 2 -32.99 16.41 -23.48
CA TYR A 2 -33.11 15.38 -22.42
C TYR A 2 -32.51 13.99 -22.74
N LEU A 3 -32.63 13.52 -24.00
CA LEU A 3 -32.07 12.23 -24.42
C LEU A 3 -30.53 12.20 -24.38
N LEU A 4 -29.89 13.31 -24.73
CA LEU A 4 -28.43 13.46 -24.66
C LEU A 4 -27.96 13.52 -23.20
N SER A 5 -28.72 14.19 -22.34
CA SER A 5 -28.47 14.25 -20.89
C SER A 5 -28.54 12.85 -20.27
N ALA A 6 -29.60 12.09 -20.59
CA ALA A 6 -29.80 10.74 -20.09
C ALA A 6 -28.68 9.79 -20.55
N ALA A 7 -28.32 9.86 -21.83
CA ALA A 7 -27.22 9.07 -22.39
C ALA A 7 -25.89 9.36 -21.68
N ALA A 8 -25.56 10.64 -21.45
CA ALA A 8 -24.34 11.03 -20.74
C ALA A 8 -24.31 10.46 -19.31
N VAL A 9 -25.42 10.56 -18.58
CA VAL A 9 -25.52 10.02 -17.21
C VAL A 9 -25.37 8.49 -17.19
N LEU A 10 -25.98 7.77 -18.13
CA LEU A 10 -25.79 6.32 -18.24
C LEU A 10 -24.36 5.93 -18.59
N SER A 11 -23.70 6.69 -19.48
CA SER A 11 -22.28 6.48 -19.80
C SER A 11 -21.39 6.69 -18.56
N LEU A 12 -21.62 7.74 -17.77
CA LEU A 12 -20.92 7.99 -16.51
C LEU A 12 -21.14 6.86 -15.49
N LEU A 13 -22.37 6.36 -15.37
CA LEU A 13 -22.70 5.24 -14.49
C LEU A 13 -22.05 3.93 -14.94
N SER A 14 -21.90 3.69 -16.26
CA SER A 14 -21.24 2.49 -16.79
C SER A 14 -19.74 2.42 -16.47
N VAL A 15 -19.09 3.58 -16.26
CA VAL A 15 -17.68 3.69 -15.86
C VAL A 15 -17.52 3.64 -14.33
N SER A 16 -18.61 3.88 -13.58
CA SER A 16 -18.60 3.97 -12.12
C SER A 16 -18.53 2.62 -11.40
N THR A 17 -18.39 1.50 -12.11
CA THR A 17 -17.89 0.27 -11.49
C THR A 17 -16.40 0.44 -11.21
N ALA A 18 -16.08 1.26 -10.20
CA ALA A 18 -14.84 1.11 -9.48
C ALA A 18 -14.94 -0.28 -8.83
N ILE A 19 -14.50 -1.29 -9.58
CA ILE A 19 -14.25 -2.61 -9.03
C ILE A 19 -13.30 -2.31 -7.87
N ALA A 20 -13.75 -2.51 -6.64
CA ALA A 20 -12.86 -2.47 -5.49
C ALA A 20 -11.69 -3.37 -5.88
N GLN A 21 -10.53 -2.75 -6.13
CA GLN A 21 -9.35 -3.46 -6.60
C GLN A 21 -9.17 -4.67 -5.69
N GLN A 22 -9.10 -5.85 -6.29
CA GLN A 22 -9.11 -7.16 -5.63
C GLN A 22 -8.43 -7.11 -4.26
N CYS A 23 -9.22 -6.99 -3.19
CA CYS A 23 -8.71 -7.00 -1.81
C CYS A 23 -8.37 -8.42 -1.33
N GLU A 24 -8.47 -9.41 -2.21
CA GLU A 24 -8.25 -10.82 -1.89
C GLU A 24 -6.84 -11.06 -1.35
N ASP A 25 -5.84 -10.40 -1.95
CA ASP A 25 -4.45 -10.50 -1.50
C ASP A 25 -4.24 -9.84 -0.12
N LEU A 26 -5.03 -8.81 0.22
CA LEU A 26 -4.95 -8.10 1.50
C LEU A 26 -5.49 -8.93 2.68
N ILE A 27 -6.38 -9.89 2.41
CA ILE A 27 -6.97 -10.76 3.44
C ILE A 27 -6.26 -12.10 3.57
N GLN A 28 -5.34 -12.42 2.66
CA GLN A 28 -4.56 -13.65 2.74
C GLN A 28 -3.58 -13.59 3.92
N PRO A 29 -3.64 -14.52 4.89
CA PRO A 29 -2.67 -14.58 5.96
C PRO A 29 -1.27 -14.81 5.39
N LEU A 30 -0.31 -13.97 5.78
CA LEU A 30 1.08 -14.16 5.41
C LEU A 30 1.67 -15.32 6.24
N VAL A 31 1.76 -16.50 5.63
CA VAL A 31 2.47 -17.64 6.21
C VAL A 31 3.95 -17.49 5.88
N LEU A 32 4.73 -17.03 6.85
CA LEU A 32 6.19 -16.97 6.75
C LEU A 32 6.79 -18.26 7.29
N ASP A 33 6.93 -19.27 6.42
CA ASP A 33 7.70 -20.48 6.76
C ASP A 33 9.19 -20.14 7.03
N ASN A 34 9.67 -19.04 6.44
CA ASN A 34 10.89 -18.35 6.82
C ASN A 34 10.81 -16.87 6.40
N VAL A 35 11.56 -16.00 7.07
CA VAL A 35 11.55 -14.55 6.82
C VAL A 35 12.40 -14.11 5.62
N SER A 36 13.05 -15.04 4.92
CA SER A 36 13.99 -14.73 3.83
C SER A 36 13.41 -13.83 2.73
N PRO A 37 12.12 -13.96 2.32
CA PRO A 37 11.54 -13.07 1.32
C PRO A 37 11.47 -11.59 1.74
N LEU A 38 11.52 -11.29 3.04
CA LEU A 38 11.47 -9.93 3.57
C LEU A 38 12.86 -9.30 3.74
N LEU A 39 13.93 -10.11 3.73
CA LEU A 39 15.28 -9.63 4.03
C LEU A 39 15.85 -8.75 2.90
N GLY A 40 16.72 -7.82 3.28
CA GLY A 40 17.43 -6.92 2.37
C GLY A 40 16.88 -5.50 2.34
N LYS A 41 17.29 -4.75 1.31
CA LYS A 41 16.99 -3.32 1.16
C LYS A 41 15.67 -3.08 0.42
N TRP A 42 14.86 -2.21 0.99
CA TRP A 42 13.58 -1.77 0.46
C TRP A 42 13.55 -0.25 0.35
N ILE A 43 12.89 0.24 -0.70
CA ILE A 43 12.62 1.67 -0.88
C ILE A 43 11.12 1.86 -0.68
N PHE A 44 10.76 2.81 0.18
CA PHE A 44 9.37 3.20 0.35
C PHE A 44 8.91 4.01 -0.86
N LEU A 45 8.05 3.43 -1.70
CA LEU A 45 7.59 4.06 -2.94
C LEU A 45 6.35 4.94 -2.72
N VAL A 46 5.35 4.41 -2.04
CA VAL A 46 4.05 5.07 -1.86
C VAL A 46 3.33 4.50 -0.64
N GLY A 47 2.52 5.32 0.01
CA GLY A 47 1.58 4.88 1.04
C GLY A 47 0.37 5.79 1.10
N SER A 48 -0.72 5.25 1.64
CA SER A 48 -1.96 5.97 1.91
C SER A 48 -2.50 5.55 3.28
N SER A 49 -3.28 6.42 3.91
CA SER A 49 -3.94 6.11 5.17
C SER A 49 -5.21 6.93 5.36
N ASP A 50 -6.26 6.29 5.85
CA ASP A 50 -7.51 6.96 6.26
C ASP A 50 -7.34 7.78 7.55
N TYR A 51 -6.30 7.49 8.33
CA TYR A 51 -5.99 8.22 9.55
C TYR A 51 -5.16 9.46 9.25
N GLN A 52 -5.74 10.63 9.53
CA GLN A 52 -5.13 11.94 9.23
C GLN A 52 -3.69 12.08 9.73
N ARG A 53 -3.38 11.52 10.91
CA ARG A 53 -2.03 11.55 11.47
C ARG A 53 -1.01 10.86 10.56
N TYR A 54 -1.31 9.65 10.09
CA TYR A 54 -0.41 8.90 9.22
C TYR A 54 -0.35 9.51 7.82
N ALA A 55 -1.49 10.00 7.30
CA ALA A 55 -1.51 10.75 6.05
C ALA A 55 -0.61 12.00 6.10
N ALA A 56 -0.60 12.73 7.22
CA ALA A 56 0.28 13.88 7.41
C ALA A 56 1.76 13.47 7.45
N MET A 57 2.10 12.36 8.13
CA MET A 57 3.47 11.81 8.13
C MET A 57 3.92 11.41 6.71
N LEU A 58 3.06 10.72 5.96
CA LEU A 58 3.33 10.32 4.59
C LEU A 58 3.58 11.50 3.66
N LYS A 59 2.89 12.63 3.87
CA LYS A 59 3.11 13.87 3.10
C LYS A 59 4.45 14.55 3.39
N MET A 60 5.03 14.32 4.58
CA MET A 60 6.34 14.88 4.95
C MET A 60 7.51 14.00 4.51
N LEU A 61 7.24 12.73 4.19
CA LEU A 61 8.24 11.79 3.69
C LEU A 61 8.52 12.07 2.21
N ASN A 62 9.74 12.51 1.89
CA ASN A 62 10.18 12.68 0.51
C ASN A 62 10.70 11.35 -0.06
N SER A 63 11.67 10.74 0.64
CA SER A 63 12.15 9.39 0.32
C SER A 63 12.65 8.68 1.58
N SER A 64 12.50 7.37 1.60
CA SER A 64 12.87 6.53 2.74
C SER A 64 13.34 5.17 2.24
N TRP A 65 14.35 4.62 2.90
CA TRP A 65 14.76 3.23 2.71
C TRP A 65 14.79 2.51 4.04
N MET A 66 14.64 1.19 3.97
CA MET A 66 14.84 0.28 5.08
C MET A 66 15.67 -0.93 4.66
N ASP A 67 16.40 -1.52 5.59
CA ASP A 67 17.22 -2.71 5.40
C ASP A 67 16.89 -3.70 6.52
N ILE A 68 16.28 -4.82 6.13
CA ILE A 68 15.75 -5.83 7.05
C ILE A 68 16.77 -6.96 7.13
N VAL A 69 17.30 -7.20 8.33
CA VAL A 69 18.32 -8.23 8.58
C VAL A 69 17.87 -9.18 9.69
N MET A 70 18.38 -10.41 9.63
CA MET A 70 18.16 -11.39 10.68
C MET A 70 18.74 -10.90 12.01
N SER A 71 17.94 -11.03 13.07
CA SER A 71 18.42 -10.86 14.45
C SER A 71 19.11 -12.14 14.94
N SER A 72 19.85 -12.02 16.04
CA SER A 72 20.40 -13.16 16.78
C SER A 72 19.35 -13.95 17.58
N HIS A 73 18.14 -13.40 17.73
CA HIS A 73 17.03 -14.06 18.43
C HIS A 73 16.05 -14.64 17.41
N ASN A 74 15.60 -15.87 17.66
CA ASN A 74 14.59 -16.52 16.85
C ASN A 74 13.35 -15.63 16.70
N ASP A 75 12.76 -15.64 15.50
CA ASP A 75 11.53 -14.93 15.15
C ASP A 75 11.59 -13.40 15.29
N THR A 76 12.81 -12.82 15.28
CA THR A 76 12.99 -11.36 15.27
C THR A 76 13.86 -10.90 14.10
N VAL A 77 13.60 -9.68 13.65
CA VAL A 77 14.39 -8.99 12.62
C VAL A 77 14.82 -7.63 13.12
N VAL A 78 15.95 -7.13 12.62
CA VAL A 78 16.39 -5.75 12.83
C VAL A 78 16.07 -4.97 11.56
N ILE A 79 15.42 -3.81 11.73
CA ILE A 79 15.08 -2.90 10.64
C ILE A 79 15.93 -1.64 10.79
N ASN A 80 16.88 -1.48 9.89
CA ASN A 80 17.65 -0.23 9.76
C ASN A 80 16.90 0.67 8.79
N GLN A 81 16.73 1.96 9.11
CA GLN A 81 15.99 2.89 8.25
C GLN A 81 16.65 4.26 8.21
N ALA A 82 16.46 4.99 7.10
CA ALA A 82 16.77 6.41 7.02
C ALA A 82 15.86 7.13 6.03
N THR A 83 15.71 8.43 6.27
CA THR A 83 15.01 9.38 5.39
C THR A 83 16.06 10.21 4.66
N MET A 84 15.89 10.45 3.35
CA MET A 84 16.73 11.39 2.59
C MET A 84 16.06 12.74 2.43
#